data_AF-A0A8S2U1X5-F1
#
_entry.id   AF-A0A8S2U1X5-F1
#
_cell.length_a   1.000
_cell.length_b   1.000
_cell.length_c   1.000
_cell.angle_alpha   90.00
_cell.angle_beta   90.00
_cell.angle_gamma   90.00
#
_symmetry.space_group_name_H-M   'P 1'
#
loop_
_entity.id
_entity.type
_entity.pdbx_description
1 polymer ?
#
loop_
_entity_poly.entity_id
_entity_poly.type
_entity_poly.pdbx_seq_one_letter_code
_entity_poly.pdbx_strand_id
1 'polypeptide(L)'
;MLIRPFGDDSMRLDNLLGKRAEEGIHVYVMVFKDIVQVVGLNSWHTKVKLLTKSPNKKNIKVIRHPDHSVVPGTESSFLYS
;
A
#
# COMPACT_ATOMS: atom_id res chain seq x y z
N MET A 1 -2.78 -12.94 5.21
CA MET A 1 -3.46 -13.35 6.45
C MET A 1 -2.46 -13.34 7.58
N LEU A 2 -2.88 -12.92 8.78
CA LEU A 2 -2.00 -12.84 9.94
C LEU A 2 -2.01 -14.12 10.79
N ILE A 3 -3.11 -14.89 10.77
CA ILE A 3 -3.26 -16.16 11.50
C ILE A 3 -3.46 -17.29 10.48
N ARG A 4 -2.89 -18.47 10.77
CA ARG A 4 -3.07 -19.72 10.01
C ARG A 4 -3.28 -20.89 10.96
N PRO A 5 -4.09 -21.92 10.60
CA PRO A 5 -4.77 -22.15 9.32
C PRO A 5 -5.97 -21.22 9.08
N PHE A 6 -6.48 -21.22 7.85
CA PHE A 6 -7.57 -20.33 7.43
C PHE A 6 -8.87 -20.67 8.17
N GLY A 7 -9.47 -19.67 8.82
CA GLY A 7 -10.80 -19.76 9.42
C GLY A 7 -11.77 -18.83 8.72
N ASP A 8 -11.65 -17.52 9.01
CA ASP A 8 -12.46 -16.47 8.39
C ASP A 8 -11.59 -15.36 7.76
N ASP A 9 -12.24 -14.44 7.05
CA ASP A 9 -11.58 -13.29 6.41
C ASP A 9 -11.30 -12.12 7.37
N SER A 10 -11.69 -12.21 8.65
CA SER A 10 -11.51 -11.12 9.61
C SER A 10 -10.04 -10.86 9.92
N MET A 11 -9.21 -11.92 9.89
CA MET A 11 -7.77 -11.88 10.13
C MET A 11 -6.94 -11.59 8.86
N ARG A 12 -7.61 -11.22 7.75
CA ARG A 12 -6.96 -10.62 6.59
C ARG A 12 -6.57 -9.19 6.95
N LEU A 13 -5.30 -8.83 6.73
CA LEU A 13 -4.72 -7.56 7.20
C LEU A 13 -5.55 -6.34 6.76
N ASP A 14 -5.97 -6.29 5.50
CA ASP A 14 -6.74 -5.17 4.96
C ASP A 14 -8.16 -5.07 5.55
N ASN A 15 -8.81 -6.19 5.88
CA ASN A 15 -10.09 -6.20 6.59
C ASN A 15 -9.92 -5.73 8.03
N LEU A 16 -8.87 -6.17 8.71
CA LEU A 16 -8.55 -5.74 10.07
C LEU A 16 -8.31 -4.23 10.13
N LEU A 17 -7.49 -3.69 9.20
CA LEU A 17 -7.22 -2.26 9.12
C LEU A 17 -8.49 -1.44 8.82
N GLY A 18 -9.35 -1.94 7.93
CA GLY A 18 -10.66 -1.33 7.65
C GLY A 18 -11.54 -1.23 8.89
N LYS A 19 -11.68 -2.34 9.63
CA LYS A 19 -12.47 -2.39 10.87
C LYS A 19 -11.93 -1.43 11.94
N ARG A 20 -10.61 -1.40 12.16
CA ARG A 20 -10.00 -0.45 13.12
C ARG A 20 -10.19 1.00 12.68
N ALA A 21 -10.13 1.27 11.38
CA ALA A 21 -10.41 2.59 10.85
C ALA A 21 -11.88 3.02 11.05
N GLU A 22 -12.84 2.09 11.01
CA GLU A 22 -14.26 2.34 11.33
C GLU A 22 -14.47 2.63 12.83
N GLU A 23 -13.70 1.99 13.72
CA GLU A 23 -13.66 2.29 15.16
C GLU A 23 -13.04 3.66 15.48
N GLY A 24 -12.59 4.42 14.47
CA GLY A 24 -12.03 5.77 14.63
C GLY A 24 -10.50 5.80 14.73
N ILE A 25 -9.81 4.66 14.60
CA ILE A 25 -8.34 4.60 14.67
C ILE A 25 -7.74 5.12 13.37
N HIS A 26 -6.79 6.05 13.48
CA HIS A 26 -6.04 6.53 12.32
C HIS A 26 -4.89 5.58 11.95
N VAL A 27 -4.92 5.05 10.74
CA VAL A 27 -3.94 4.14 10.16
C VAL A 27 -3.11 4.87 9.11
N TYR A 28 -1.80 4.94 9.33
CA TYR A 28 -0.84 5.53 8.40
C TYR A 28 0.10 4.43 7.89
N VAL A 29 0.12 4.23 6.57
CA VAL A 29 0.94 3.21 5.92
C VAL A 29 1.91 3.85 4.95
N MET A 30 3.19 3.49 5.07
CA MET A 30 4.21 3.78 4.08
C MET A 30 4.54 2.51 3.32
N VAL A 31 4.42 2.56 1.99
CA VAL A 31 4.73 1.43 1.11
C VAL A 31 5.93 1.80 0.24
N PHE A 32 6.82 0.83 -0.01
CA PHE A 32 7.89 1.01 -0.97
C PHE A 32 7.31 1.30 -2.37
N LYS A 33 7.77 2.37 -3.04
CA LYS A 33 7.39 2.65 -4.44
C LYS A 33 8.24 1.77 -5.34
N ASP A 34 7.65 0.73 -5.90
CA ASP A 34 8.32 -0.16 -6.83
C ASP A 34 8.62 0.50 -8.18
N ILE A 35 9.70 0.03 -8.80
CA ILE A 35 10.02 0.26 -10.20
C ILE A 35 9.25 -0.79 -10.99
N VAL A 36 8.18 -0.39 -11.69
CA VAL A 36 7.22 -1.33 -12.30
C VAL A 36 7.90 -2.34 -13.24
N GLN A 37 8.96 -1.91 -13.93
CA GLN A 37 9.74 -2.69 -14.88
C GLN A 37 10.75 -3.65 -14.23
N VAL A 38 11.13 -3.42 -12.97
CA VAL A 38 12.19 -4.19 -12.28
C VAL A 38 11.61 -5.09 -11.19
N VAL A 39 10.54 -4.66 -10.51
CA VAL A 39 10.00 -5.36 -9.34
C VAL A 39 8.48 -5.47 -9.45
N GLY A 40 7.95 -6.70 -9.48
CA GLY A 40 6.51 -7.00 -9.61
C GLY A 40 5.69 -6.85 -8.31
N LEU A 41 6.08 -5.95 -7.39
CA LEU A 41 5.40 -5.79 -6.09
C LEU A 41 4.03 -5.11 -6.21
N ASN A 42 3.81 -4.31 -7.26
CA ASN A 42 2.58 -3.56 -7.51
C ASN A 42 2.16 -2.71 -6.30
N SER A 43 3.06 -1.82 -5.86
CA SER A 43 2.81 -0.92 -4.73
C SER A 43 1.59 -0.02 -4.95
N TRP A 44 1.28 0.27 -6.23
CA TRP A 44 0.10 1.03 -6.63
C TRP A 44 -1.19 0.30 -6.27
N HIS A 45 -1.30 -0.99 -6.62
CA HIS A 45 -2.45 -1.81 -6.25
C HIS A 45 -2.65 -1.83 -4.73
N THR A 46 -1.57 -2.03 -3.97
CA THR A 46 -1.62 -2.03 -2.50
C THR A 46 -2.16 -0.71 -1.94
N LYS A 47 -1.67 0.43 -2.46
CA LYS A 47 -2.16 1.75 -2.08
C LYS A 47 -3.65 1.89 -2.34
N VAL A 48 -4.10 1.59 -3.56
CA VAL A 48 -5.52 1.72 -3.94
C VAL A 48 -6.39 0.80 -3.09
N LYS A 49 -5.98 -0.47 -2.91
CA LYS A 49 -6.74 -1.45 -2.14
C LYS A 49 -6.94 -1.01 -0.69
N LEU A 50 -5.89 -0.53 -0.01
CA LEU A 50 -6.00 -0.05 1.37
C LEU A 50 -6.88 1.20 1.48
N LEU A 51 -6.79 2.13 0.52
CA LEU A 51 -7.65 3.31 0.49
C LEU A 51 -9.13 2.96 0.27
N THR A 52 -9.44 1.88 -0.45
CA THR A 52 -10.83 1.41 -0.64
C THR A 52 -11.43 0.73 0.59
N LYS A 53 -10.63 0.36 1.60
CA LYS A 53 -11.09 -0.36 2.79
C LYS A 53 -11.64 0.53 3.91
N SER A 54 -11.60 1.85 3.74
CA SER A 54 -12.21 2.79 4.69
C SER A 54 -13.42 3.49 4.05
N PRO A 55 -14.66 3.25 4.52
CA PRO A 55 -15.87 3.87 3.95
C PRO A 55 -15.82 5.40 4.00
N ASN A 56 -15.22 5.95 5.05
CA ASN A 56 -15.11 7.41 5.24
C ASN A 56 -13.84 8.00 4.59
N LYS A 57 -12.91 7.17 4.07
CA LYS A 57 -11.59 7.53 3.47
C LYS A 57 -10.68 8.45 4.32
N LYS A 58 -11.10 8.85 5.52
CA LYS A 58 -10.38 9.80 6.39
C LYS A 58 -9.36 9.12 7.28
N ASN A 59 -9.61 7.87 7.67
CA ASN A 59 -8.87 7.20 8.73
C ASN A 59 -7.75 6.30 8.21
N ILE A 60 -7.66 6.04 6.90
CA ILE A 60 -6.55 5.33 6.29
C ILE A 60 -5.81 6.27 5.34
N LYS A 61 -4.52 6.49 5.58
CA LYS A 61 -3.64 7.24 4.68
C LYS A 61 -2.48 6.39 4.24
N VAL A 62 -2.19 6.40 2.94
CA VAL A 62 -1.13 5.59 2.35
C VAL A 62 -0.24 6.44 1.45
N ILE A 63 1.05 6.42 1.74
CA ILE A 63 2.09 7.07 0.92
C ILE A 63 3.00 6.02 0.28
N ARG A 64 3.63 6.41 -0.84
CA ARG A 64 4.65 5.57 -1.51
C ARG A 64 5.97 6.33 -1.56
N HIS A 65 7.07 5.67 -1.23
CA HIS A 65 8.42 6.24 -1.20
C HIS A 65 9.48 5.15 -1.44
N PRO A 66 10.66 5.42 -2.01
CA PRO A 66 11.14 6.70 -2.55
C PRO A 66 10.54 7.07 -3.90
N ASP A 67 10.63 8.34 -4.29
CA ASP A 67 10.35 8.69 -5.67
C ASP A 67 11.59 8.47 -6.53
N HIS A 68 11.54 7.46 -7.39
CA HIS A 68 12.61 7.12 -8.32
C HIS A 68 12.70 8.04 -9.56
N SER A 69 11.78 9.01 -9.71
CA SER A 69 11.77 9.91 -10.88
C SER A 69 12.83 11.02 -10.86
N VAL A 70 13.61 11.16 -9.78
CA VAL A 70 14.52 12.31 -9.58
C VAL A 70 15.93 11.86 -9.23
N VAL A 71 16.62 11.22 -10.18
CA VAL A 71 18.08 11.15 -10.12
C VAL A 71 18.66 11.63 -11.46
N PRO A 72 18.99 12.93 -11.59
CA PRO A 72 19.59 13.48 -12.81
C PRO A 72 20.91 12.77 -13.12
N GLY A 73 21.02 12.20 -14.32
CA GLY A 73 22.27 11.61 -14.82
C GLY A 73 22.55 10.15 -14.45
N THR A 74 21.54 9.39 -14.01
CA THR A 74 21.70 7.96 -13.65
C THR A 74 20.93 7.08 -14.63
N GLU A 75 21.49 5.91 -14.97
CA GLU A 75 20.92 4.89 -15.88
C GLU A 75 19.43 4.58 -15.65
N SER A 76 18.95 4.82 -14.42
CA SER A 76 17.56 4.70 -14.00
C SER A 76 16.58 5.48 -14.88
N SER A 77 16.92 6.65 -15.41
CA SER A 77 16.00 7.45 -16.25
C SER A 77 15.63 6.76 -17.57
N PHE A 78 16.49 5.87 -18.10
CA PHE A 78 16.22 5.09 -19.31
C PHE A 78 15.30 3.88 -19.08
N LEU A 79 15.16 3.42 -17.83
CA LEU A 79 14.23 2.35 -17.46
C LEU A 79 12.80 2.86 -17.19
N TYR A 80 12.63 4.19 -17.13
CA TYR A 80 11.37 4.88 -16.87
C TYR A 80 10.81 5.66 -18.08
N SER A 81 11.50 5.64 -19.24
CA SER A 81 11.02 6.20 -20.51
C SER A 81 10.12 5.24 -21.27
#